data_AF-A0A830HWP0-F1
#
_entry.id   AF-A0A830HWP0-F1
#
_cell.length_a   1.000
_cell.length_b   1.000
_cell.length_c   1.000
_cell.angle_alpha   90.00
_cell.angle_beta   90.00
_cell.angle_gamma   90.00
#
_symmetry.space_group_name_H-M   'P 1'
#
loop_
_entity.id
_entity.type
_entity.pdbx_description
1 polymer ?
#
loop_
_entity_poly.entity_id
_entity_poly.type
_entity_poly.pdbx_seq_one_letter_code
_entity_poly.pdbx_strand_id
1 'polypeptide(L)'
;MLVKALALYRAALRVARAKGPAHSAERLHIQQLARSTFESNAKRVGKRDFQRAEHLIRQAKKQIELLKSDAVSGVSTLNFKKPADGTTAAVGEKRGREKRGRDEQISRAMSYVLRHGAVKEGLPIREDGTLSVDELLTYKKLKGVKLADVQRVVEANDKQRFQLLQDEGKDEWRIRANQGHSLRLAGVQESMEELDDAACASYHFIHGTYERHWTSIEAEGLKRMNRDHVHMALVRREDSGDTSDLPVDIDLLSRAGIRRGCEILVFVDAIRARAMGCRFYRSANDVGLSDGIEGVVPSTAFVRAVRRRDGAVLYPTIN
;
A
#
# COMPACT_ATOMS: atom_id res chain seq x y z
N MET A 1 22.51 -3.72 -9.99
CA MET A 1 21.28 -2.89 -9.86
C MET A 1 21.48 -1.44 -10.30
N LEU A 2 22.52 -0.75 -9.85
CA LEU A 2 22.82 0.64 -10.25
C LEU A 2 22.88 0.85 -11.78
N VAL A 3 23.54 -0.06 -12.51
CA VAL A 3 23.63 -0.02 -13.98
C VAL A 3 22.25 -0.11 -14.64
N LYS A 4 21.36 -0.99 -14.14
CA LYS A 4 19.98 -1.14 -14.64
C LYS A 4 19.16 0.14 -14.38
N ALA A 5 19.31 0.74 -13.19
CA ALA A 5 18.63 1.97 -12.82
C ALA A 5 19.07 3.16 -13.71
N LEU A 6 20.39 3.33 -13.92
CA LEU A 6 20.93 4.36 -14.81
C LEU A 6 20.51 4.16 -16.27
N ALA A 7 20.44 2.91 -16.74
CA ALA A 7 19.95 2.60 -18.08
C ALA A 7 18.47 3.01 -18.26
N LEU A 8 17.63 2.78 -17.25
CA LEU A 8 16.23 3.20 -17.25
C LEU A 8 16.07 4.72 -17.18
N TYR A 9 16.87 5.39 -16.35
CA TYR A 9 16.90 6.86 -16.31
C TYR A 9 17.23 7.45 -17.69
N ARG A 10 18.28 6.95 -18.35
CA ARG A 10 18.62 7.35 -19.72
C ARG A 10 17.54 6.99 -20.74
N ALA A 11 16.80 5.90 -20.54
CA ALA A 11 15.70 5.51 -21.41
C ALA A 11 14.50 6.45 -21.26
N ALA A 12 14.15 6.86 -20.03
CA ALA A 12 13.11 7.85 -19.78
C ALA A 12 13.43 9.20 -20.44
N LEU A 13 14.68 9.67 -20.34
CA LEU A 13 15.13 10.90 -21.00
C LEU A 13 15.08 10.80 -22.53
N ARG A 14 15.39 9.62 -23.11
CA ARG A 14 15.26 9.37 -24.55
C ARG A 14 13.81 9.41 -25.00
N VAL A 15 12.90 8.79 -24.26
CA VAL A 15 11.45 8.84 -24.55
C VAL A 15 10.92 10.26 -24.47
N ALA A 16 11.36 11.05 -23.47
CA ALA A 16 11.03 12.47 -23.42
C ALA A 16 11.52 13.22 -24.66
N ARG A 17 12.78 13.01 -25.09
CA ARG A 17 13.33 13.68 -26.28
C ARG A 17 12.63 13.28 -27.58
N ALA A 18 12.13 12.06 -27.67
CA ALA A 18 11.41 11.55 -28.84
C ALA A 18 10.01 12.17 -29.01
N LYS A 19 9.44 12.80 -27.98
CA LYS A 19 8.18 13.55 -28.12
C LYS A 19 8.43 14.81 -28.97
N GLY A 20 7.54 15.06 -29.93
CA GLY A 20 7.72 16.09 -30.96
C GLY A 20 7.76 17.54 -30.44
N PRO A 21 8.12 18.52 -31.31
CA PRO A 21 8.23 19.95 -31.00
C PRO A 21 7.04 20.54 -30.23
N ALA A 22 5.82 20.13 -30.60
CA ALA A 22 4.56 20.58 -30.02
C ALA A 22 4.37 20.26 -28.52
N HIS A 23 5.17 19.35 -27.96
CA HIS A 23 5.06 18.86 -26.58
C HIS A 23 6.20 19.38 -25.67
N SER A 24 6.73 20.58 -25.91
CA SER A 24 7.89 21.13 -25.18
C SER A 24 7.70 21.19 -23.65
N ALA A 25 6.52 21.57 -23.18
CA ALA A 25 6.19 21.60 -21.74
C ALA A 25 6.13 20.19 -21.12
N GLU A 26 5.53 19.22 -21.82
CA GLU A 26 5.45 17.83 -21.38
C GLU A 26 6.83 17.16 -21.36
N ARG A 27 7.70 17.51 -22.30
CA ARG A 27 9.11 17.07 -22.31
C ARG A 27 9.85 17.52 -21.07
N LEU A 28 9.71 18.79 -20.70
CA LEU A 28 10.33 19.34 -19.50
C LEU A 28 9.79 18.64 -18.24
N HIS A 29 8.49 18.39 -18.20
CA HIS A 29 7.83 17.71 -17.08
C HIS A 29 8.28 16.24 -16.92
N ILE A 30 8.34 15.46 -18.01
CA ILE A 30 8.82 14.07 -17.98
C ILE A 30 10.29 14.02 -17.51
N GLN A 31 11.12 14.97 -17.96
CA GLN A 31 12.52 15.07 -17.53
C GLN A 31 12.66 15.41 -16.05
N GLN A 32 11.91 16.40 -15.56
CA GLN A 32 11.89 16.79 -14.15
C GLN A 32 11.42 15.65 -13.25
N LEU A 33 10.37 14.94 -13.64
CA LEU A 33 9.85 13.81 -12.89
C LEU A 33 10.82 12.62 -12.88
N ALA A 34 11.41 12.28 -14.03
CA ALA A 34 12.39 11.19 -14.10
C ALA A 34 13.60 11.50 -13.20
N ARG A 35 14.06 12.76 -13.18
CA ARG A 35 15.15 13.21 -12.33
C ARG A 35 14.79 13.16 -10.86
N SER A 36 13.68 13.77 -10.44
CA SER A 36 13.26 13.81 -9.04
C SER A 36 12.98 12.42 -8.49
N THR A 37 12.34 11.55 -9.27
CA THR A 37 12.05 10.16 -8.91
C THR A 37 13.34 9.36 -8.76
N PHE A 38 14.30 9.53 -9.66
CA PHE A 38 15.58 8.82 -9.58
C PHE A 38 16.40 9.29 -8.37
N GLU A 39 16.52 10.60 -8.18
CA GLU A 39 17.27 11.20 -7.07
C GLU A 39 16.65 10.85 -5.70
N SER A 40 15.32 10.91 -5.56
CA SER A 40 14.61 10.55 -4.33
C SER A 40 14.78 9.06 -4.00
N ASN A 41 14.62 8.18 -4.99
CA ASN A 41 14.79 6.75 -4.76
C ASN A 41 16.24 6.34 -4.51
N ALA A 42 17.22 7.00 -5.15
CA ALA A 42 18.64 6.74 -4.90
C ALA A 42 19.04 7.09 -3.45
N LYS A 43 18.37 8.06 -2.82
CA LYS A 43 18.57 8.39 -1.39
C LYS A 43 17.84 7.44 -0.44
N ARG A 44 16.67 6.92 -0.83
CA ARG A 44 15.77 6.10 0.01
C ARG A 44 16.08 4.60 -0.01
N VAL A 45 16.68 4.09 -1.09
CA VAL A 45 16.97 2.66 -1.24
C VAL A 45 18.34 2.35 -0.62
N GLY A 46 18.33 1.58 0.46
CA GLY A 46 19.56 1.11 1.10
C GLY A 46 20.40 0.25 0.15
N LYS A 47 21.73 0.29 0.28
CA LYS A 47 22.67 -0.43 -0.62
C LYS A 47 22.44 -1.95 -0.70
N ARG A 48 21.74 -2.53 0.29
CA ARG A 48 21.40 -3.97 0.38
C ARG A 48 19.91 -4.26 0.22
N ASP A 49 19.08 -3.26 -0.06
CA ASP A 49 17.63 -3.43 -0.28
C ASP A 49 17.36 -3.78 -1.76
N PHE A 50 17.76 -5.00 -2.14
CA PHE A 50 17.66 -5.49 -3.51
C PHE A 50 16.20 -5.61 -3.99
N GLN A 51 15.29 -5.97 -3.09
CA GLN A 51 13.87 -6.16 -3.41
C GLN A 51 13.20 -4.82 -3.76
N ARG A 52 13.43 -3.77 -2.98
CA ARG A 52 12.92 -2.43 -3.29
C ARG A 52 13.56 -1.85 -4.54
N ALA A 53 14.88 -2.03 -4.71
CA ALA A 53 15.58 -1.62 -5.93
C ALA A 53 14.98 -2.29 -7.18
N GLU A 54 14.65 -3.59 -7.11
CA GLU A 54 14.06 -4.34 -8.21
C GLU A 54 12.62 -3.93 -8.51
N HIS A 55 11.83 -3.66 -7.48
CA HIS A 55 10.49 -3.10 -7.62
C HIS A 55 10.51 -1.76 -8.38
N LEU A 56 11.37 -0.83 -7.96
CA LEU A 56 11.50 0.49 -8.59
C LEU A 56 11.97 0.39 -10.05
N ILE A 57 12.90 -0.53 -10.33
CA ILE A 57 13.35 -0.83 -11.70
C ILE A 57 12.18 -1.36 -12.55
N ARG A 58 11.32 -2.23 -12.00
CA ARG A 58 10.12 -2.75 -12.70
C ARG A 58 9.08 -1.65 -12.94
N GLN A 59 8.79 -0.83 -11.93
CA GLN A 59 7.86 0.29 -12.05
C GLN A 59 8.33 1.29 -13.12
N ALA A 60 9.61 1.65 -13.11
CA ALA A 60 10.20 2.54 -14.10
C ALA A 60 10.11 1.96 -15.53
N LYS A 61 10.35 0.66 -15.72
CA LYS A 61 10.16 -0.01 -17.02
C LYS A 61 8.73 0.14 -17.54
N LYS A 62 7.73 -0.12 -16.68
CA LYS A 62 6.32 -0.02 -17.04
C LYS A 62 5.92 1.41 -17.42
N GLN A 63 6.39 2.40 -16.66
CA GLN A 63 6.13 3.82 -16.97
C GLN A 63 6.77 4.25 -18.29
N ILE A 64 8.02 3.84 -18.55
CA ILE A 64 8.72 4.14 -19.81
C ILE A 64 7.98 3.50 -20.99
N GLU A 65 7.54 2.25 -20.86
CA GLU A 65 6.79 1.55 -21.92
C GLU A 65 5.49 2.28 -22.26
N LEU A 66 4.77 2.79 -21.26
CA LEU A 66 3.57 3.58 -21.45
C LEU A 66 3.86 4.92 -22.13
N LEU A 67 4.93 5.60 -21.74
CA LEU A 67 5.32 6.89 -22.32
C LEU A 67 5.78 6.78 -23.79
N LYS A 68 6.21 5.60 -24.24
CA LYS A 68 6.51 5.36 -25.67
C LYS A 68 5.27 5.38 -26.56
N SER A 69 4.08 5.18 -26.00
CA SER A 69 2.84 5.25 -26.77
C SER A 69 2.57 6.68 -27.22
N ASP A 70 2.26 6.87 -28.50
CA ASP A 70 1.92 8.17 -29.08
C ASP A 70 0.59 8.72 -28.55
N ALA A 71 -0.28 7.85 -28.03
CA ALA A 71 -1.52 8.23 -27.35
C ALA A 71 -1.29 8.84 -25.94
N VAL A 72 -0.08 8.73 -25.40
CA VAL A 72 0.28 9.26 -24.09
C VAL A 72 1.15 10.49 -24.30
N SER A 73 0.54 11.69 -24.25
CA SER A 73 1.24 12.95 -24.47
C SER A 73 2.04 13.39 -23.23
N GLY A 74 1.60 13.05 -22.02
CA GLY A 74 2.22 13.51 -20.78
C GLY A 74 2.11 12.55 -19.60
N VAL A 75 2.78 12.89 -18.49
CA VAL A 75 2.67 12.13 -17.23
C VAL A 75 1.30 12.37 -16.57
N SER A 76 0.67 13.51 -16.82
CA SER A 76 -0.70 13.83 -16.37
C SER A 76 -1.73 12.82 -16.87
N THR A 77 -1.48 12.18 -18.02
CA THR A 77 -2.31 11.13 -18.62
C THR A 77 -2.06 9.73 -18.03
N LEU A 78 -1.08 9.59 -17.13
CA LEU A 78 -0.89 8.40 -16.30
C LEU A 78 -1.82 8.41 -15.07
N ASN A 79 -2.55 9.52 -14.82
CA ASN A 79 -3.76 9.51 -13.99
C ASN A 79 -4.93 8.97 -14.81
N PHE A 80 -5.47 7.84 -14.37
CA PHE A 80 -6.60 7.18 -14.99
C PHE A 80 -7.87 8.06 -14.96
N LYS A 81 -8.07 8.87 -15.99
CA LYS A 81 -9.40 9.20 -16.49
C LYS A 81 -9.65 8.35 -17.72
N LYS A 82 -10.67 7.50 -17.66
CA LYS A 82 -11.15 6.68 -18.78
C LYS A 82 -11.41 7.59 -19.99
N PRO A 83 -10.92 7.27 -21.21
CA PRO A 83 -11.35 8.01 -22.39
C PRO A 83 -12.84 7.78 -22.60
N ALA A 84 -13.55 8.87 -22.88
CA ALA A 84 -14.90 8.83 -23.42
C ALA A 84 -14.91 8.19 -24.81
N ASP A 85 -16.08 7.69 -25.18
CA ASP A 85 -16.43 6.83 -26.31
C ASP A 85 -15.67 7.00 -27.63
N GLY A 86 -15.47 5.86 -28.31
CA GLY A 86 -14.97 5.80 -29.68
C GLY A 86 -14.56 4.39 -30.12
N THR A 87 -15.54 3.49 -30.19
CA THR A 87 -15.63 2.29 -31.06
C THR A 87 -14.32 1.62 -31.50
N THR A 88 -13.86 0.58 -30.76
CA THR A 88 -13.16 -0.66 -31.27
C THR A 88 -12.54 -1.57 -30.17
N ALA A 89 -12.60 -1.25 -28.87
CA ALA A 89 -11.83 -1.95 -27.81
C ALA A 89 -12.56 -3.07 -27.00
N ALA A 90 -13.74 -3.53 -27.43
CA ALA A 90 -14.64 -4.33 -26.56
C ALA A 90 -14.12 -5.74 -26.15
N VAL A 91 -13.26 -6.38 -26.94
CA VAL A 91 -12.80 -7.76 -26.66
C VAL A 91 -11.63 -7.79 -25.67
N GLY A 92 -10.76 -6.78 -25.70
CA GLY A 92 -9.61 -6.65 -24.79
C GLY A 92 -9.99 -6.19 -23.39
N GLU A 93 -10.92 -5.23 -23.28
CA GLU A 93 -11.40 -4.71 -21.99
C GLU A 93 -12.17 -5.75 -21.19
N LYS A 94 -13.02 -6.56 -21.86
CA LYS A 94 -13.81 -7.59 -21.18
C LYS A 94 -12.93 -8.67 -20.56
N ARG A 95 -11.94 -9.17 -21.31
CA ARG A 95 -10.92 -10.11 -20.82
C ARG A 95 -10.06 -9.53 -19.69
N GLY A 96 -9.71 -8.24 -19.76
CA GLY A 96 -8.94 -7.55 -18.71
C GLY A 96 -9.74 -7.38 -17.40
N ARG A 97 -11.03 -7.05 -17.52
CA ARG A 97 -11.94 -6.90 -16.38
C ARG A 97 -12.27 -8.23 -15.70
N GLU A 98 -12.49 -9.29 -16.48
CA GLU A 98 -12.67 -10.65 -15.96
C GLU A 98 -11.43 -11.16 -15.24
N LYS A 99 -10.23 -10.92 -15.79
CA LYS A 99 -8.96 -11.27 -15.14
C LYS A 99 -8.76 -10.52 -13.80
N ARG A 100 -9.05 -9.21 -13.75
CA ARG A 100 -9.00 -8.43 -12.50
C ARG A 100 -9.96 -8.99 -11.44
N GLY A 101 -11.18 -9.34 -11.83
CA GLY A 101 -12.14 -9.97 -10.92
C GLY A 101 -11.67 -11.32 -10.39
N ARG A 102 -11.03 -12.14 -11.24
CA ARG A 102 -10.43 -13.41 -10.84
C ARG A 102 -9.25 -13.23 -9.87
N ASP A 103 -8.35 -12.29 -10.15
CA ASP A 103 -7.19 -12.02 -9.29
C ASP A 103 -7.61 -11.47 -7.92
N GLU A 104 -8.66 -10.64 -7.84
CA GLU A 104 -9.27 -10.21 -6.58
C GLU A 104 -9.89 -11.38 -5.79
N GLN A 105 -10.55 -12.32 -6.47
CA GLN A 105 -11.11 -13.53 -5.83
C GLN A 105 -10.00 -14.41 -5.26
N ILE A 106 -8.93 -14.64 -6.03
CA ILE A 106 -7.75 -15.37 -5.57
C ILE A 106 -7.14 -14.66 -4.35
N SER A 107 -6.92 -13.34 -4.42
CA SER A 107 -6.38 -12.56 -3.30
C SER A 107 -7.26 -12.64 -2.04
N ARG A 108 -8.59 -12.66 -2.18
CA ARG A 108 -9.50 -12.81 -1.03
C ARG A 108 -9.44 -14.21 -0.43
N ALA A 109 -9.42 -15.25 -1.27
CA ALA A 109 -9.30 -16.63 -0.82
C ALA A 109 -7.96 -16.87 -0.09
N MET A 110 -6.84 -16.41 -0.66
CA MET A 110 -5.53 -16.49 -0.01
C MET A 110 -5.49 -15.71 1.31
N SER A 111 -6.07 -14.50 1.36
CA SER A 111 -6.14 -13.73 2.60
C SER A 111 -6.91 -14.47 3.69
N TYR A 112 -8.03 -15.12 3.35
CA TYR A 112 -8.79 -15.91 4.31
C TYR A 112 -7.98 -17.09 4.83
N VAL A 113 -7.43 -17.93 3.94
CA VAL A 113 -6.68 -19.13 4.32
C VAL A 113 -5.50 -18.76 5.20
N LEU A 114 -4.63 -17.87 4.72
CA LEU A 114 -3.35 -17.57 5.36
C LEU A 114 -3.51 -16.81 6.69
N ARG A 115 -4.62 -16.08 6.90
CA ARG A 115 -4.82 -15.28 8.11
C ARG A 115 -5.76 -15.92 9.13
N HIS A 116 -6.70 -16.74 8.68
CA HIS A 116 -7.84 -17.17 9.51
C HIS A 116 -8.19 -18.64 9.34
N GLY A 117 -8.18 -19.12 8.09
CA GLY A 117 -8.89 -20.34 7.71
C GLY A 117 -8.04 -21.59 7.64
N ALA A 118 -6.70 -21.50 7.58
CA ALA A 118 -5.85 -22.65 7.28
C ALA A 118 -6.10 -23.86 8.19
N VAL A 119 -6.05 -23.67 9.52
CA VAL A 119 -6.30 -24.73 10.50
C VAL A 119 -7.72 -25.31 10.35
N LYS A 120 -8.73 -24.44 10.19
CA LYS A 120 -10.13 -24.85 10.04
C LYS A 120 -10.38 -25.66 8.77
N GLU A 121 -9.69 -25.33 7.68
CA GLU A 121 -9.83 -26.01 6.39
C GLU A 121 -8.86 -27.20 6.26
N GLY A 122 -8.14 -27.57 7.33
CA GLY A 122 -7.23 -28.72 7.36
C GLY A 122 -5.94 -28.54 6.55
N LEU A 123 -5.55 -27.28 6.28
CA LEU A 123 -4.33 -26.97 5.54
C LEU A 123 -3.14 -26.87 6.51
N PRO A 124 -2.01 -27.54 6.24
CA PRO A 124 -0.89 -27.64 7.17
C PRO A 124 -0.02 -26.38 7.14
N ILE A 125 -0.57 -25.29 7.65
CA ILE A 125 0.18 -24.05 7.84
C ILE A 125 1.24 -24.27 8.92
N ARG A 126 2.48 -23.89 8.62
CA ARG A 126 3.61 -23.96 9.53
C ARG A 126 3.51 -22.90 10.62
N GLU A 127 4.27 -23.11 11.68
CA GLU A 127 4.34 -22.18 12.81
C GLU A 127 4.84 -20.79 12.42
N ASP A 128 5.65 -20.68 11.37
CA ASP A 128 6.15 -19.42 10.78
C ASP A 128 5.12 -18.73 9.85
N GLY A 129 3.91 -19.28 9.76
CA GLY A 129 2.81 -18.79 8.93
C GLY A 129 2.94 -19.12 7.45
N THR A 130 3.94 -19.93 7.07
CA THR A 130 4.10 -20.38 5.68
C THR A 130 3.24 -21.60 5.39
N LEU A 131 2.70 -21.65 4.18
CA LEU A 131 1.95 -22.78 3.64
C LEU A 131 2.53 -23.12 2.26
N SER A 132 2.62 -24.41 1.92
CA SER A 132 3.03 -24.81 0.57
C SER A 132 2.02 -24.31 -0.46
N VAL A 133 2.49 -23.81 -1.60
CA VAL A 133 1.58 -23.35 -2.66
C VAL A 133 0.76 -24.52 -3.20
N ASP A 134 1.34 -25.70 -3.31
CA ASP A 134 0.63 -26.89 -3.79
C ASP A 134 -0.53 -27.27 -2.85
N GLU A 135 -0.28 -27.24 -1.54
CA GLU A 135 -1.32 -27.44 -0.52
C GLU A 135 -2.38 -26.35 -0.56
N LEU A 136 -1.99 -25.08 -0.68
CA LEU A 136 -2.92 -23.97 -0.82
C LEU A 136 -3.83 -24.15 -2.05
N LEU A 137 -3.30 -24.66 -3.17
CA LEU A 137 -4.06 -24.89 -4.40
C LEU A 137 -5.06 -26.06 -4.31
N THR A 138 -4.93 -26.93 -3.29
CA THR A 138 -5.98 -27.92 -2.98
C THR A 138 -7.25 -27.30 -2.38
N TYR A 139 -7.16 -26.06 -1.88
CA TYR A 139 -8.31 -25.38 -1.29
C TYR A 139 -9.44 -25.19 -2.31
N LYS A 140 -10.66 -25.60 -1.94
CA LYS A 140 -11.84 -25.61 -2.83
C LYS A 140 -12.09 -24.32 -3.62
N LYS A 141 -11.80 -23.14 -3.04
CA LYS A 141 -11.98 -21.83 -3.70
C LYS A 141 -10.83 -21.44 -4.64
N LEU A 142 -9.73 -22.19 -4.62
CA LEU A 142 -8.56 -22.03 -5.49
C LEU A 142 -8.43 -23.17 -6.51
N LYS A 143 -9.45 -24.03 -6.63
CA LYS A 143 -9.47 -25.10 -7.63
C LYS A 143 -9.30 -24.52 -9.04
N GLY A 144 -8.32 -25.03 -9.79
CA GLY A 144 -7.98 -24.56 -11.14
C GLY A 144 -7.17 -23.26 -11.20
N VAL A 145 -6.70 -22.75 -10.06
CA VAL A 145 -5.66 -21.71 -9.96
C VAL A 145 -4.31 -22.40 -10.11
N LYS A 146 -3.38 -21.79 -10.86
CA LYS A 146 -2.01 -22.30 -11.04
C LYS A 146 -1.01 -21.46 -10.25
N LEU A 147 0.20 -21.98 -10.03
CA LEU A 147 1.31 -21.23 -9.43
C LEU A 147 1.52 -19.86 -10.11
N ALA A 148 1.47 -19.82 -11.45
CA ALA A 148 1.61 -18.57 -12.21
C ALA A 148 0.50 -17.53 -11.89
N ASP A 149 -0.70 -17.97 -11.52
CA ASP A 149 -1.76 -17.07 -11.06
C ASP A 149 -1.46 -16.52 -9.67
N VAL A 150 -0.95 -17.37 -8.76
CA VAL A 150 -0.52 -16.96 -7.42
C VAL A 150 0.62 -15.95 -7.51
N GLN A 151 1.66 -16.24 -8.28
CA GLN A 151 2.78 -15.33 -8.54
C GLN A 151 2.29 -13.99 -9.08
N ARG A 152 1.40 -14.00 -10.07
CA ARG A 152 0.79 -12.78 -10.63
C ARG A 152 0.01 -11.99 -9.58
N VAL A 153 -0.81 -12.65 -8.76
CA VAL A 153 -1.62 -11.99 -7.72
C VAL A 153 -0.74 -11.40 -6.62
N VAL A 154 0.34 -12.08 -6.24
CA VAL A 154 1.32 -11.55 -5.28
C VAL A 154 2.07 -10.37 -5.89
N GLU A 155 2.52 -10.47 -7.15
CA GLU A 155 3.23 -9.40 -7.85
C GLU A 155 2.36 -8.15 -8.09
N ALA A 156 1.07 -8.33 -8.40
CA ALA A 156 0.11 -7.25 -8.60
C ALA A 156 -0.47 -6.70 -7.29
N ASN A 157 -0.08 -7.24 -6.12
CA ASN A 157 -0.64 -6.79 -4.85
C ASN A 157 0.01 -5.49 -4.38
N ASP A 158 -0.63 -4.36 -4.69
CA ASP A 158 -0.17 -3.02 -4.25
C ASP A 158 -0.03 -2.90 -2.72
N LYS A 159 -0.72 -3.75 -1.96
CA LYS A 159 -0.71 -3.73 -0.49
C LYS A 159 0.26 -4.71 0.15
N GLN A 160 1.10 -5.38 -0.65
CA GLN A 160 2.10 -6.37 -0.17
C GLN A 160 1.48 -7.33 0.87
N ARG A 161 0.29 -7.88 0.57
CA ARG A 161 -0.43 -8.73 1.53
C ARG A 161 0.21 -10.09 1.76
N PHE A 162 1.04 -10.51 0.83
CA PHE A 162 1.60 -11.85 0.76
C PHE A 162 3.08 -11.79 0.43
N GLN A 163 3.80 -12.79 0.90
CA GLN A 163 5.17 -13.05 0.52
C GLN A 163 5.25 -14.46 -0.05
N LEU A 164 5.79 -14.55 -1.26
CA LEU A 164 6.15 -15.81 -1.90
C LEU A 164 7.61 -16.11 -1.54
N LEU A 165 7.88 -17.34 -1.14
CA LEU A 165 9.17 -17.85 -0.71
C LEU A 165 9.52 -19.05 -1.58
N GLN A 166 10.77 -19.13 -2.01
CA GLN A 166 11.32 -20.31 -2.67
C GLN A 166 12.64 -20.63 -1.96
N ASP A 167 12.78 -21.85 -1.49
CA ASP A 167 14.03 -22.29 -0.86
C ASP A 167 15.10 -22.52 -1.93
N GLU A 168 16.32 -22.06 -1.70
CA GLU A 168 17.41 -22.22 -2.66
C GLU A 168 17.65 -23.70 -2.99
N GLY A 169 17.55 -24.05 -4.28
CA GLY A 169 17.74 -25.42 -4.76
C GLY A 169 16.51 -26.33 -4.66
N LYS A 170 15.34 -25.83 -4.25
CA LYS A 170 14.07 -26.58 -4.25
C LYS A 170 13.06 -25.97 -5.22
N ASP A 171 12.31 -26.83 -5.91
CA ASP A 171 11.23 -26.41 -6.81
C ASP A 171 9.90 -26.18 -6.07
N GLU A 172 9.95 -26.12 -4.74
CA GLU A 172 8.79 -25.94 -3.87
C GLU A 172 8.60 -24.46 -3.53
N TRP A 173 7.42 -23.93 -3.82
CA TRP A 173 7.03 -22.58 -3.47
C TRP A 173 6.21 -22.58 -2.18
N ARG A 174 6.52 -21.65 -1.29
CA ARG A 174 5.76 -21.38 -0.07
C ARG A 174 5.18 -19.97 -0.12
N ILE A 175 4.07 -19.78 0.58
CA ILE A 175 3.41 -18.48 0.68
C ILE A 175 2.97 -18.22 2.11
N ARG A 176 3.09 -16.96 2.55
CA ARG A 176 2.53 -16.49 3.82
C ARG A 176 1.81 -15.17 3.64
N ALA A 177 0.91 -14.84 4.56
CA ALA A 177 0.42 -13.47 4.68
C ALA A 177 1.47 -12.64 5.41
N ASN A 178 1.63 -11.37 5.02
CA ASN A 178 2.60 -10.50 5.68
C ASN A 178 2.09 -9.97 7.01
N GLN A 179 0.76 -9.86 7.16
CA GLN A 179 0.07 -9.22 8.29
C GLN A 179 -1.38 -9.69 8.42
N GLY A 180 -1.99 -9.47 9.58
CA GLY A 180 -3.42 -9.61 9.85
C GLY A 180 -3.87 -11.02 10.20
N HIS A 181 -2.99 -11.81 10.80
CA HIS A 181 -3.30 -13.16 11.26
C HIS A 181 -4.21 -13.09 12.50
N SER A 182 -5.28 -13.88 12.52
CA SER A 182 -6.00 -14.21 13.75
C SER A 182 -5.64 -15.61 14.26
N LEU A 183 -4.88 -16.37 13.46
CA LEU A 183 -4.31 -17.65 13.87
C LEU A 183 -3.15 -17.38 14.83
N ARG A 184 -3.24 -17.87 16.07
CA ARG A 184 -2.13 -17.81 17.04
C ARG A 184 -1.09 -18.88 16.68
N LEU A 185 -0.19 -18.55 15.78
CA LEU A 185 0.95 -19.41 15.40
C LEU A 185 2.21 -18.88 16.08
N ALA A 186 2.91 -19.75 16.84
CA ALA A 186 4.01 -19.35 17.72
C ALA A 186 5.23 -18.74 17.01
N GLY A 187 5.41 -19.02 15.71
CA GLY A 187 6.51 -18.49 14.88
C GLY A 187 6.11 -17.32 13.97
N VAL A 188 4.84 -16.91 13.94
CA VAL A 188 4.39 -15.73 13.20
C VAL A 188 4.57 -14.51 14.10
N GLN A 189 5.80 -14.04 14.17
CA GLN A 189 6.06 -12.73 14.75
C GLN A 189 5.81 -11.71 13.65
N GLU A 190 4.70 -10.98 13.74
CA GLU A 190 4.53 -9.77 12.94
C GLU A 190 5.70 -8.84 13.31
N SER A 191 6.71 -8.79 12.44
CA SER A 191 7.89 -7.96 12.65
C SER A 191 7.44 -6.51 12.72
N MET A 192 7.44 -5.96 13.93
CA MET A 192 7.03 -4.61 14.24
C MET A 192 8.23 -3.89 14.84
N GLU A 193 8.61 -2.79 14.20
CA GLU A 193 9.60 -1.86 14.72
C GLU A 193 8.88 -0.88 15.64
N GLU A 194 9.25 -0.83 16.92
CA GLU A 194 8.77 0.22 17.81
C GLU A 194 9.35 1.57 17.40
N LEU A 195 8.48 2.59 17.27
CA LEU A 195 8.85 3.91 16.78
C LEU A 195 9.10 4.86 17.93
N ASP A 196 10.31 5.38 18.06
CA ASP A 196 10.62 6.47 19.00
C ASP A 196 10.00 7.82 18.57
N ASP A 197 10.25 8.88 19.35
CA ASP A 197 9.68 10.20 19.11
C ASP A 197 10.20 10.83 17.79
N ALA A 198 11.46 10.60 17.45
CA ALA A 198 12.06 11.11 16.21
C ALA A 198 11.46 10.42 14.97
N ALA A 199 11.26 9.10 15.06
CA ALA A 199 10.57 8.34 14.04
C ALA A 199 9.11 8.79 13.93
N CYS A 200 8.39 8.95 15.05
CA CYS A 200 7.01 9.42 15.06
C CYS A 200 6.86 10.83 14.45
N ALA A 201 7.80 11.74 14.73
CA ALA A 201 7.84 13.09 14.15
C ALA A 201 7.93 13.08 12.62
N SER A 202 8.51 12.04 12.04
CA SER A 202 8.74 11.91 10.60
C SER A 202 7.47 11.52 9.82
N TYR A 203 6.38 11.15 10.49
CA TYR A 203 5.14 10.70 9.86
C TYR A 203 3.90 11.48 10.33
N HIS A 204 2.88 11.47 9.50
CA HIS A 204 1.49 11.67 9.87
C HIS A 204 0.84 10.30 10.10
N PHE A 205 0.25 10.12 11.28
CA PHE A 205 -0.53 8.93 11.62
C PHE A 205 -2.01 9.23 11.34
N ILE A 206 -2.59 8.51 10.37
CA ILE A 206 -3.92 8.81 9.85
C ILE A 206 -4.82 7.60 9.96
N HIS A 207 -5.95 7.74 10.66
CA HIS A 207 -6.97 6.71 10.74
C HIS A 207 -8.17 7.06 9.84
N GLY A 208 -8.56 6.14 8.95
CA GLY A 208 -9.75 6.30 8.14
C GLY A 208 -10.96 5.58 8.74
N THR A 209 -12.05 6.30 8.95
CA THR A 209 -13.30 5.78 9.54
C THR A 209 -14.55 6.23 8.75
N TYR A 210 -15.73 5.87 9.24
CA TYR A 210 -17.03 6.20 8.66
C TYR A 210 -17.80 7.18 9.56
N GLU A 211 -18.70 7.98 8.99
CA GLU A 211 -19.44 9.03 9.74
C GLU A 211 -20.21 8.46 10.93
N ARG A 212 -20.84 7.30 10.76
CA ARG A 212 -21.60 6.61 11.83
C ARG A 212 -20.78 6.28 13.09
N HIS A 213 -19.44 6.26 13.00
CA HIS A 213 -18.56 5.95 14.12
C HIS A 213 -17.94 7.20 14.76
N TRP A 214 -18.12 8.37 14.14
CA TRP A 214 -17.42 9.59 14.55
C TRP A 214 -17.75 10.00 15.98
N THR A 215 -19.02 10.05 16.35
CA THR A 215 -19.46 10.46 17.70
C THR A 215 -18.79 9.64 18.82
N SER A 216 -18.68 8.32 18.64
CA SER A 216 -17.98 7.47 19.62
C SER A 216 -16.47 7.67 19.57
N ILE A 217 -15.87 7.83 18.39
CA ILE A 217 -14.42 8.06 18.25
C ILE A 217 -14.00 9.40 18.86
N GLU A 218 -14.81 10.44 18.71
CA GLU A 218 -14.58 11.76 19.29
C GLU A 218 -14.64 11.71 20.83
N ALA A 219 -15.65 11.04 21.37
CA ALA A 219 -15.86 10.93 22.82
C ALA A 219 -14.88 9.97 23.50
N GLU A 220 -14.56 8.84 22.87
CA GLU A 220 -13.89 7.71 23.52
C GLU A 220 -12.49 7.42 22.95
N GLY A 221 -12.07 8.09 21.87
CA GLY A 221 -10.82 7.84 21.17
C GLY A 221 -10.88 6.68 20.16
N LEU A 222 -9.74 6.36 19.55
CA LEU A 222 -9.62 5.27 18.58
C LEU A 222 -9.34 3.95 19.31
N LYS A 223 -10.31 3.04 19.30
CA LYS A 223 -10.20 1.71 19.91
C LYS A 223 -9.63 0.67 18.93
N ARG A 224 -8.83 -0.28 19.44
CA ARG A 224 -8.36 -1.44 18.66
C ARG A 224 -9.49 -2.40 18.25
N MET A 225 -10.66 -2.30 18.91
CA MET A 225 -11.81 -3.18 18.73
C MET A 225 -11.40 -4.65 18.91
N ASN A 226 -11.81 -5.54 18.00
CA ASN A 226 -11.46 -6.97 18.04
C ASN A 226 -10.05 -7.27 17.46
N ARG A 227 -9.16 -6.27 17.39
CA ARG A 227 -7.78 -6.44 16.91
C ARG A 227 -6.78 -6.25 18.04
N ASP A 228 -5.55 -6.66 17.79
CA ASP A 228 -4.45 -6.49 18.75
C ASP A 228 -4.00 -5.02 18.84
N HIS A 229 -4.06 -4.26 17.74
CA HIS A 229 -3.62 -2.86 17.68
C HIS A 229 -4.61 -1.93 16.95
N VAL A 230 -4.57 -0.64 17.29
CA VAL A 230 -5.16 0.44 16.50
C VAL A 230 -4.34 0.62 15.22
N HIS A 231 -5.00 0.52 14.06
CA HIS A 231 -4.33 0.62 12.76
C HIS A 231 -4.44 2.02 12.17
N MET A 232 -3.32 2.52 11.66
CA MET A 232 -3.18 3.84 11.06
C MET A 232 -2.33 3.74 9.79
N ALA A 233 -2.61 4.61 8.83
CA ALA A 233 -1.72 4.86 7.72
C ALA A 233 -0.56 5.75 8.19
N LEU A 234 0.64 5.44 7.70
CA LEU A 234 1.81 6.29 7.84
C LEU A 234 2.04 7.06 6.55
N VAL A 235 2.12 8.39 6.64
CA VAL A 235 2.48 9.26 5.52
C VAL A 235 3.68 10.09 5.95
N ARG A 236 4.81 10.01 5.23
CA ARG A 236 6.00 10.79 5.59
C ARG A 236 5.73 12.27 5.41
N ARG A 237 6.09 13.09 6.42
CA ARG A 237 5.85 14.54 6.37
C ARG A 237 6.55 15.22 5.19
N GLU A 238 7.75 14.76 4.84
CA GLU A 238 8.50 15.26 3.67
C GLU A 238 7.80 15.01 2.33
N ASP A 239 6.98 13.95 2.24
CA ASP A 239 6.25 13.59 1.01
C ASP A 239 4.92 14.39 0.90
N SER A 240 4.48 15.06 1.97
CA SER A 240 3.14 15.67 2.07
C SER A 240 3.10 17.19 2.34
N GLY A 241 4.21 17.82 2.73
CA GLY A 241 4.20 19.21 3.17
C GLY A 241 3.59 19.40 4.56
N ASP A 242 3.23 20.63 4.94
CA ASP A 242 2.60 20.91 6.24
C ASP A 242 1.17 20.36 6.33
N THR A 243 0.78 19.93 7.53
CA THR A 243 -0.51 19.28 7.84
C THR A 243 -1.75 20.11 7.50
N SER A 244 -1.62 21.44 7.42
CA SER A 244 -2.69 22.39 7.15
C SER A 244 -3.29 22.25 5.75
N ASP A 245 -2.47 21.88 4.76
CA ASP A 245 -2.85 21.92 3.35
C ASP A 245 -2.89 20.55 2.68
N LEU A 246 -2.64 19.49 3.45
CA LEU A 246 -2.62 18.10 2.97
C LEU A 246 -3.89 17.80 2.17
N PRO A 247 -3.82 17.79 0.82
CA PRO A 247 -4.94 17.35 0.03
C PRO A 247 -5.10 15.89 0.38
N VAL A 248 -6.34 15.48 0.62
CA VAL A 248 -6.71 14.10 0.87
C VAL A 248 -6.52 13.32 -0.43
N ASP A 249 -5.27 13.12 -0.85
CA ASP A 249 -4.92 12.34 -2.03
C ASP A 249 -5.34 10.90 -1.74
N ILE A 250 -6.46 10.55 -2.37
CA ILE A 250 -7.13 9.27 -2.21
C ILE A 250 -6.18 8.13 -2.57
N ASP A 251 -5.29 8.33 -3.55
CA ASP A 251 -4.36 7.29 -3.98
C ASP A 251 -3.18 7.17 -3.01
N LEU A 252 -2.64 8.27 -2.50
CA LEU A 252 -1.64 8.22 -1.41
C LEU A 252 -2.17 7.48 -0.19
N LEU A 253 -3.36 7.85 0.28
CA LEU A 253 -3.99 7.24 1.46
C LEU A 253 -4.41 5.79 1.22
N SER A 254 -4.88 5.46 0.00
CA SER A 254 -5.22 4.08 -0.36
C SER A 254 -4.01 3.16 -0.35
N ARG A 255 -2.86 3.64 -0.84
CA ARG A 255 -1.58 2.90 -0.79
C ARG A 255 -1.10 2.73 0.65
N ALA A 256 -1.26 3.77 1.48
CA ALA A 256 -0.91 3.74 2.90
C ALA A 256 -1.89 2.90 3.76
N GLY A 257 -2.87 2.23 3.15
CA GLY A 257 -3.73 1.25 3.81
C GLY A 257 -5.13 1.76 4.17
N ILE A 258 -5.44 3.04 3.96
CA ILE A 258 -6.78 3.58 4.18
C ILE A 258 -7.76 3.00 3.14
N ARG A 259 -8.98 2.70 3.60
CA ARG A 259 -10.03 2.21 2.70
C ARG A 259 -10.55 3.36 1.84
N ARG A 260 -10.66 3.14 0.52
CA ARG A 260 -11.20 4.13 -0.44
C ARG A 260 -12.58 4.68 -0.05
N GLY A 261 -13.42 3.86 0.59
CA GLY A 261 -14.76 4.24 1.03
C GLY A 261 -14.86 4.86 2.43
N CYS A 262 -13.75 5.11 3.14
CA CYS A 262 -13.84 5.86 4.40
C CYS A 262 -14.37 7.27 4.15
N GLU A 263 -15.04 7.86 5.14
CA GLU A 263 -15.69 9.16 5.02
C GLU A 263 -14.99 10.22 5.87
N ILE A 264 -14.28 9.80 6.92
CA ILE A 264 -13.57 10.68 7.85
C ILE A 264 -12.12 10.23 7.98
N LEU A 265 -11.22 11.21 8.04
CA LEU A 265 -9.81 11.00 8.36
C LEU A 265 -9.50 11.67 9.69
N VAL A 266 -8.95 10.88 10.62
CA VAL A 266 -8.52 11.32 11.94
C VAL A 266 -6.99 11.35 11.96
N PHE A 267 -6.42 12.51 12.25
CA PHE A 267 -4.98 12.72 12.33
C PHE A 267 -4.55 12.66 13.80
N VAL A 268 -3.60 11.79 14.09
CA VAL A 268 -3.11 11.54 15.45
C VAL A 268 -1.72 12.14 15.64
N ASP A 269 -1.54 12.89 16.72
CA ASP A 269 -0.26 13.32 17.24
C ASP A 269 0.37 12.16 18.02
N ALA A 270 1.20 11.37 17.34
CA ALA A 270 1.85 10.21 17.94
C ALA A 270 2.81 10.60 19.08
N ILE A 271 3.45 11.77 19.03
CA ILE A 271 4.36 12.23 20.10
C ILE A 271 3.54 12.53 21.35
N ARG A 272 2.44 13.27 21.21
CA ARG A 272 1.52 13.53 22.32
C ARG A 272 0.92 12.25 22.88
N ALA A 273 0.50 11.32 22.02
CA ALA A 273 -0.01 10.02 22.44
C ALA A 273 1.04 9.18 23.20
N ARG A 274 2.30 9.19 22.75
CA ARG A 274 3.42 8.54 23.44
C ARG A 274 3.67 9.12 24.83
N ALA A 275 3.62 10.44 24.97
CA ALA A 275 3.73 11.11 26.26
C ALA A 275 2.61 10.71 27.25
N MET A 276 1.44 10.28 26.74
CA MET A 276 0.35 9.73 27.56
C MET A 276 0.48 8.21 27.83
N GLY A 277 1.45 7.52 27.22
CA GLY A 277 1.70 6.08 27.42
C GLY A 277 1.31 5.18 26.25
N CYS A 278 0.85 5.72 25.12
CA CYS A 278 0.61 4.90 23.91
C CYS A 278 1.94 4.47 23.28
N ARG A 279 2.09 3.19 22.95
CA ARG A 279 3.21 2.71 22.12
C ARG A 279 2.81 2.73 20.65
N PHE A 280 3.77 3.04 19.78
CA PHE A 280 3.57 3.04 18.33
C PHE A 280 4.60 2.16 17.66
N TYR A 281 4.14 1.48 16.61
CA TYR A 281 4.96 0.57 15.82
C TYR A 281 4.77 0.82 14.34
N ARG A 282 5.76 0.41 13.56
CA ARG A 282 5.67 0.27 12.12
C ARG A 282 5.84 -1.20 11.75
N SER A 283 4.85 -1.73 11.05
CA SER A 283 4.95 -3.05 10.45
C SER A 283 5.89 -3.05 9.23
N ALA A 284 6.33 -4.24 8.81
CA ALA A 284 7.14 -4.41 7.59
C ALA A 284 6.50 -3.84 6.30
N ASN A 285 5.18 -3.64 6.29
CA ASN A 285 4.42 -3.07 5.16
C ASN A 285 4.13 -1.56 5.33
N ASP A 286 4.90 -0.86 6.18
CA ASP A 286 4.75 0.57 6.48
C ASP A 286 3.36 0.97 7.02
N VAL A 287 2.62 0.02 7.61
CA VAL A 287 1.38 0.32 8.37
C VAL A 287 1.75 0.70 9.80
N GLY A 288 1.16 1.79 10.28
CA GLY A 288 1.29 2.27 11.65
C GLY A 288 0.35 1.53 12.59
N LEU A 289 0.86 1.12 13.73
CA LEU A 289 0.13 0.35 14.73
C LEU A 289 0.31 1.04 16.09
N SER A 290 -0.69 0.94 16.95
CA SER A 290 -0.56 1.36 18.35
C SER A 290 -1.31 0.42 19.28
N ASP A 291 -0.71 0.10 20.42
CA ASP A 291 -1.40 -0.61 21.50
C ASP A 291 -2.50 0.24 22.11
N GLY A 292 -2.39 1.57 22.01
CA GLY A 292 -3.15 2.49 22.83
C GLY A 292 -2.85 2.31 24.33
N ILE A 293 -3.55 3.08 25.15
CA ILE A 293 -3.65 2.87 26.59
C ILE A 293 -4.87 1.97 26.78
N GLU A 294 -4.66 0.74 27.24
CA GLU A 294 -5.71 -0.29 27.35
C GLU A 294 -6.47 -0.53 26.04
N GLY A 295 -5.80 -0.39 24.89
CA GLY A 295 -6.43 -0.56 23.58
C GLY A 295 -7.01 0.70 22.95
N VAL A 296 -6.78 1.88 23.54
CA VAL A 296 -7.36 3.16 23.11
C VAL A 296 -6.29 4.21 22.84
N VAL A 297 -6.30 4.82 21.65
CA VAL A 297 -5.57 6.08 21.41
C VAL A 297 -6.51 7.25 21.75
N PRO A 298 -6.21 8.06 22.79
CA PRO A 298 -7.13 9.09 23.27
C PRO A 298 -7.45 10.16 22.24
N SER A 299 -8.67 10.70 22.24
CA SER A 299 -9.07 11.80 21.34
C SER A 299 -8.32 13.11 21.61
N THR A 300 -7.78 13.30 22.81
CA THR A 300 -6.87 14.42 23.15
C THR A 300 -5.55 14.39 22.37
N ALA A 301 -5.18 13.22 21.81
CA ALA A 301 -4.07 13.09 20.86
C ALA A 301 -4.45 13.46 19.42
N PHE A 302 -5.71 13.75 19.11
CA PHE A 302 -6.08 14.12 17.76
C PHE A 302 -5.58 15.53 17.46
N VAL A 303 -5.00 15.70 16.27
CA VAL A 303 -4.62 17.00 15.72
C VAL A 303 -5.82 17.62 15.03
N ARG A 304 -6.46 16.83 14.15
CA ARG A 304 -7.67 17.22 13.42
C ARG A 304 -8.43 16.01 12.93
N ALA A 305 -9.72 16.18 12.67
CA ALA A 305 -10.50 15.23 11.90
C ALA A 305 -11.19 15.96 10.76
N VAL A 306 -11.20 15.37 9.58
CA VAL A 306 -11.83 15.96 8.39
C VAL A 306 -12.75 14.99 7.70
N ARG A 307 -13.90 15.49 7.27
CA ARG A 307 -14.81 14.78 6.39
C ARG A 307 -14.32 14.88 4.96
N ARG A 308 -14.21 13.74 4.28
CA ARG A 308 -13.59 13.65 2.94
C ARG A 308 -14.43 14.26 1.83
N ARG A 309 -15.76 14.27 1.98
CA ARG A 309 -16.69 14.69 0.91
C ARG A 309 -16.66 16.20 0.65
N ASP A 310 -16.52 16.99 1.71
CA ASP A 310 -16.66 18.45 1.72
C ASP A 310 -15.46 19.15 2.37
N GLY A 311 -14.51 18.40 2.93
CA GLY A 311 -13.35 18.94 3.63
C GLY A 311 -13.68 19.50 5.01
N ALA A 312 -14.92 19.32 5.51
CA ALA A 312 -15.35 19.89 6.78
C ALA A 312 -14.47 19.40 7.93
N VAL A 313 -13.92 20.33 8.70
CA VAL A 313 -13.18 20.03 9.92
C VAL A 313 -14.18 19.65 11.01
N LEU A 314 -14.06 18.42 11.51
CA LEU A 314 -14.90 17.86 12.56
C LEU A 314 -14.22 17.93 13.94
N TYR A 315 -12.89 18.09 13.97
CA TYR A 315 -12.12 18.24 15.19
C TYR A 315 -10.92 19.17 14.93
N PRO A 316 -10.57 20.09 15.86
CA PRO A 316 -11.26 20.35 17.12
C PRO A 316 -12.66 20.93 16.89
N THR A 317 -13.60 20.56 17.76
CA THR A 317 -14.98 21.05 17.69
C THR A 317 -14.96 22.53 18.03
N ILE A 318 -15.26 23.37 17.03
CA ILE A 318 -15.36 24.81 17.24
C ILE A 318 -16.70 25.02 17.96
N ASN A 319 -16.63 25.22 19.28
CA ASN A 319 -17.77 25.70 20.07
C ASN A 319 -18.09 27.15 19.74
#